data_AF-A0A922J2D4-F1
#
_entry.id   AF-A0A922J2D4-F1
#
_cell.length_a   1.000
_cell.length_b   1.000
_cell.length_c   1.000
_cell.angle_alpha   90.00
_cell.angle_beta   90.00
_cell.angle_gamma   90.00
#
_symmetry.space_group_name_H-M   'P 1'
#
loop_
_entity.id
_entity.type
_entity.pdbx_description
1 polymer ?
#
loop_
_entity_poly.entity_id
_entity_poly.type
_entity_poly.pdbx_seq_one_letter_code
_entity_poly.pdbx_strand_id
1 'polypeptide(L)'
;MRGYLSCSSCQSYSSPLNSGHGAVLQNLRRSEMGLRQLGLGLTHFRVSAVPDGVPGGTGGFGGSGDGNSRGRGEGGAGSDGDGGNNWSLLSWYMALLAKYPVSTKALTSALLTLIGDLICQLVIDQVPSLDWKRTFLFTLLGLVLVGPTLHFWYLYLSRLVTLPGASGAFLRLLLDQFLFSPIFIGVFLATLVTLEGRPSLAIPKLQQEWFSAVLANWKLWIPFQFLNFRFVPQQFQVLAANFIAVVWNVVLSFIAHKEILPRKDNP
;
A
#
# COMPACT_ATOMS: atom_id res chain seq x y z
N MET A 1 -74.51 -26.85 21.10
CA MET A 1 -73.63 -26.56 19.93
C MET A 1 -72.21 -26.88 20.37
N ARG A 2 -71.75 -28.13 20.19
CA ARG A 2 -70.67 -28.58 19.25
C ARG A 2 -69.44 -27.66 19.30
N GLY A 3 -68.22 -28.07 19.64
CA GLY A 3 -67.59 -29.41 19.62
C GLY A 3 -66.24 -29.28 18.91
N TYR A 4 -65.17 -29.81 19.53
CA TYR A 4 -63.81 -29.90 19.00
C TYR A 4 -63.75 -30.47 17.57
N LEU A 5 -62.83 -29.97 16.74
CA LEU A 5 -62.26 -30.73 15.62
C LEU A 5 -60.79 -30.34 15.41
N SER A 6 -59.98 -31.39 15.31
CA SER A 6 -58.55 -31.41 15.04
C SER A 6 -58.31 -31.83 13.57
N CYS A 7 -57.16 -31.38 13.05
CA CYS A 7 -56.30 -32.03 12.05
C CYS A 7 -56.50 -31.86 10.53
N SER A 8 -55.33 -31.69 9.89
CA SER A 8 -54.89 -32.14 8.56
C SER A 8 -55.26 -31.32 7.33
N SER A 9 -54.27 -30.59 6.80
CA SER A 9 -53.76 -30.88 5.44
C SER A 9 -52.39 -30.23 5.21
N CYS A 10 -51.39 -31.09 4.99
CA CYS A 10 -50.11 -30.74 4.38
C CYS A 10 -50.34 -30.24 2.95
N GLN A 11 -49.73 -29.11 2.59
CA GLN A 11 -49.52 -28.76 1.19
C GLN A 11 -48.11 -28.20 1.01
N SER A 12 -47.23 -29.12 0.64
CA SER A 12 -45.93 -28.87 0.03
C SER A 12 -46.13 -28.11 -1.28
N TYR A 13 -45.50 -26.95 -1.45
CA TYR A 13 -45.18 -26.43 -2.77
C TYR A 13 -43.81 -25.72 -2.76
N SER A 14 -42.82 -26.52 -3.14
CA SER A 14 -41.77 -26.24 -4.11
C SER A 14 -41.30 -24.79 -4.29
N SER A 15 -40.05 -24.56 -3.88
CA SER A 15 -39.18 -23.49 -4.40
C SER A 15 -39.07 -23.55 -5.93
N PRO A 16 -39.03 -22.42 -6.64
CA PRO A 16 -38.29 -22.32 -7.89
C PRO A 16 -36.86 -21.89 -7.55
N LEU A 17 -35.97 -22.88 -7.44
CA LEU A 17 -34.57 -22.69 -7.81
C LEU A 17 -34.52 -22.45 -9.33
N ASN A 18 -33.61 -21.56 -9.74
CA ASN A 18 -32.98 -21.47 -11.06
C ASN A 18 -33.31 -20.22 -11.89
N SER A 19 -32.63 -19.11 -11.60
CA SER A 19 -32.06 -18.22 -12.63
C SER A 19 -31.04 -17.28 -11.98
N GLY A 20 -29.77 -17.67 -11.95
CA GLY A 20 -28.71 -16.85 -11.36
C GLY A 20 -27.29 -17.28 -11.71
N HIS A 21 -27.09 -18.56 -12.04
CA HIS A 21 -25.78 -19.08 -12.44
C HIS A 21 -25.32 -18.64 -13.84
N GLY A 22 -26.22 -18.21 -14.72
CA GLY A 22 -25.86 -17.73 -16.07
C GLY A 22 -25.28 -16.31 -16.09
N ALA A 23 -25.74 -15.43 -15.20
CA ALA A 23 -25.37 -14.01 -15.22
C ALA A 23 -23.99 -13.74 -14.61
N VAL A 24 -23.58 -14.53 -13.61
CA VAL A 24 -22.26 -14.38 -12.98
C VAL A 24 -21.15 -14.90 -13.89
N LEU A 25 -21.39 -16.02 -14.60
CA LEU A 25 -20.43 -16.56 -15.57
C LEU A 25 -20.32 -15.70 -16.85
N GLN A 26 -21.40 -15.03 -17.27
CA GLN A 26 -21.32 -14.05 -18.36
C GLN A 26 -20.51 -12.81 -17.98
N ASN A 27 -20.62 -12.33 -16.72
CA ASN A 27 -19.81 -11.19 -16.25
C ASN A 27 -18.33 -11.55 -16.07
N LEU A 28 -18.01 -12.78 -15.64
CA LEU A 28 -16.63 -13.28 -15.57
C LEU A 28 -16.01 -13.49 -16.96
N ARG A 29 -16.80 -13.93 -17.94
CA ARG A 29 -16.31 -14.08 -19.33
C ARG A 29 -16.13 -12.73 -20.04
N ARG A 30 -16.89 -11.71 -19.64
CA ARG A 30 -16.78 -10.34 -20.17
C ARG A 30 -15.56 -9.60 -19.62
N SER A 31 -15.13 -9.88 -18.38
CA SER A 31 -13.90 -9.32 -17.81
C SER A 31 -12.63 -9.97 -18.38
N GLU A 32 -12.64 -11.28 -18.69
CA GLU A 32 -11.51 -11.93 -19.36
C GLU A 32 -11.29 -11.47 -20.81
N MET A 33 -12.35 -11.09 -21.54
CA MET A 33 -12.22 -10.50 -22.88
C MET A 33 -11.70 -9.06 -22.85
N GLY A 34 -12.01 -8.28 -21.81
CA GLY A 34 -11.47 -6.93 -21.64
C GLY A 34 -9.95 -6.90 -21.42
N LEU A 35 -9.40 -7.94 -20.77
CA LEU A 35 -7.95 -8.07 -20.55
C LEU A 35 -7.15 -8.45 -21.80
N ARG A 36 -7.81 -9.02 -22.83
CA ARG A 36 -7.17 -9.38 -24.10
C ARG A 36 -7.07 -8.21 -25.08
N GLN A 37 -7.82 -7.13 -24.84
CA GLN A 37 -7.82 -5.94 -25.71
C GLN A 37 -6.74 -4.91 -25.33
N LEU A 38 -6.12 -5.06 -24.14
CA LEU A 38 -4.88 -4.40 -23.77
C LEU A 38 -3.70 -5.22 -24.34
N GLY A 39 -3.35 -4.94 -25.61
CA GLY A 39 -2.30 -5.62 -26.37
C GLY A 39 -0.88 -5.45 -25.81
N LEU A 40 -0.60 -6.03 -24.64
CA LEU A 40 0.74 -6.25 -24.12
C LEU A 40 1.19 -7.67 -24.49
N GLY A 41 1.47 -7.85 -25.78
CA GLY A 41 2.21 -9.01 -26.28
C GLY A 41 3.68 -8.88 -25.87
N LEU A 42 4.09 -9.62 -24.85
CA LEU A 42 5.50 -9.86 -24.51
C LEU A 42 5.71 -11.37 -24.35
N THR A 43 5.52 -12.10 -25.45
CA THR A 43 6.11 -13.43 -25.62
C THR A 43 7.48 -13.27 -26.27
N HIS A 44 8.46 -14.01 -25.75
CA HIS A 44 9.89 -14.05 -26.12
C HIS A 44 10.77 -12.90 -25.66
N PHE A 45 11.45 -13.09 -24.52
CA PHE A 45 12.84 -12.68 -24.42
C PHE A 45 13.70 -13.80 -23.82
N ARG A 46 14.61 -14.28 -24.66
CA ARG A 46 15.57 -15.36 -24.42
C ARG A 46 16.75 -14.79 -23.63
N VAL A 47 17.14 -15.44 -22.54
CA VAL A 47 18.32 -15.07 -21.75
C VAL A 47 19.56 -15.58 -22.49
N SER A 48 20.47 -14.65 -22.84
CA SER A 48 21.87 -14.96 -23.18
C SER A 48 22.76 -14.29 -22.15
N ALA A 49 23.57 -15.09 -21.48
CA ALA A 49 24.66 -14.67 -20.61
C ALA A 49 25.94 -14.43 -21.44
N VAL A 50 26.79 -13.47 -21.04
CA VAL A 50 28.26 -13.39 -21.25
C VAL A 50 28.80 -12.21 -20.40
N PRO A 51 30.07 -12.25 -19.92
CA PRO A 51 30.47 -11.76 -18.59
C PRO A 51 31.35 -10.48 -18.55
N ASP A 52 31.52 -10.01 -17.31
CA ASP A 52 32.58 -9.21 -16.65
C ASP A 52 33.29 -8.03 -17.36
N GLY A 53 33.21 -6.86 -16.70
CA GLY A 53 34.02 -5.67 -16.96
C GLY A 53 33.72 -4.51 -15.99
N VAL A 54 34.43 -4.49 -14.85
CA VAL A 54 34.49 -3.44 -13.78
C VAL A 54 35.32 -2.24 -14.31
N PRO A 55 35.11 -0.94 -13.94
CA PRO A 55 35.24 -0.47 -12.56
C PRO A 55 34.37 0.69 -12.03
N GLY A 56 34.14 0.64 -10.71
CA GLY A 56 34.31 1.78 -9.81
C GLY A 56 33.26 2.89 -9.87
N GLY A 57 32.21 2.77 -9.06
CA GLY A 57 31.24 3.84 -8.84
C GLY A 57 30.42 3.60 -7.57
N THR A 58 31.07 3.65 -6.42
CA THR A 58 30.46 3.53 -5.10
C THR A 58 29.57 4.74 -4.80
N GLY A 59 28.25 4.56 -4.85
CA GLY A 59 27.24 5.53 -4.39
C GLY A 59 26.53 5.01 -3.14
N GLY A 60 27.20 5.09 -1.98
CA GLY A 60 26.59 4.82 -0.69
C GLY A 60 25.63 5.93 -0.31
N PHE A 61 24.41 5.58 0.11
CA PHE A 61 23.48 6.55 0.69
C PHE A 61 23.62 6.56 2.20
N GLY A 62 24.44 7.52 2.66
CA GLY A 62 24.28 8.27 3.91
C GLY A 62 24.81 7.62 5.19
N GLY A 63 26.07 7.89 5.51
CA GLY A 63 26.64 7.69 6.85
C GLY A 63 27.33 8.96 7.38
N SER A 64 26.87 9.38 8.56
CA SER A 64 27.56 10.05 9.68
C SER A 64 28.24 11.43 9.53
N GLY A 65 28.18 12.20 10.62
CA GLY A 65 29.00 13.40 10.81
C GLY A 65 28.96 13.92 12.25
N ASP A 66 29.89 13.46 13.08
CA ASP A 66 30.44 14.20 14.22
C ASP A 66 31.40 15.29 13.71
N GLY A 67 31.58 16.38 14.46
CA GLY A 67 32.80 17.21 14.37
C GLY A 67 32.61 18.73 14.30
N ASN A 68 33.17 19.40 15.31
CA ASN A 68 33.15 20.82 15.62
C ASN A 68 34.23 21.65 14.87
N SER A 69 33.96 22.97 14.73
CA SER A 69 34.89 24.14 14.77
C SER A 69 35.64 24.67 13.51
N ARG A 70 35.30 25.95 13.24
CA ARG A 70 36.12 27.14 12.88
C ARG A 70 36.52 27.41 11.41
N GLY A 71 36.00 28.54 10.89
CA GLY A 71 36.85 29.66 10.44
C GLY A 71 36.78 30.15 8.97
N ARG A 72 36.05 31.27 8.77
CA ARG A 72 36.43 32.53 8.05
C ARG A 72 36.60 32.60 6.51
N GLY A 73 36.03 33.68 5.92
CA GLY A 73 36.43 34.33 4.65
C GLY A 73 35.48 34.05 3.46
N GLU A 74 34.56 34.92 3.08
CA GLU A 74 34.67 36.15 2.25
C GLU A 74 34.18 35.96 0.81
N GLY A 75 33.18 36.78 0.43
CA GLY A 75 33.09 37.47 -0.86
C GLY A 75 32.63 36.71 -2.12
N GLY A 76 31.55 37.20 -2.75
CA GLY A 76 31.30 36.97 -4.18
C GLY A 76 29.84 37.01 -4.58
N ALA A 77 29.35 38.18 -4.98
CA ALA A 77 28.08 38.37 -5.68
C ALA A 77 28.11 37.76 -7.08
N GLY A 78 26.99 37.22 -7.55
CA GLY A 78 26.81 36.70 -8.90
C GLY A 78 25.35 36.45 -9.23
N SER A 79 24.87 37.22 -10.21
CA SER A 79 23.52 37.33 -10.75
C SER A 79 22.94 36.04 -11.35
N ASP A 80 21.60 36.01 -11.32
CA ASP A 80 20.66 35.49 -12.34
C ASP A 80 20.63 33.99 -12.70
N GLY A 81 19.43 33.44 -12.53
CA GLY A 81 19.03 32.12 -13.00
C GLY A 81 17.61 31.79 -12.58
N ASP A 82 16.64 32.53 -13.11
CA ASP A 82 15.21 32.18 -13.09
C ASP A 82 15.02 30.81 -13.76
N GLY A 83 14.94 29.77 -12.93
CA GLY A 83 14.99 28.39 -13.37
C GLY A 83 14.59 27.41 -12.27
N GLY A 84 13.27 27.25 -12.07
CA GLY A 84 12.72 25.97 -11.61
C GLY A 84 12.12 25.94 -10.20
N ASN A 85 10.87 26.38 -10.10
CA ASN A 85 10.02 26.21 -8.91
C ASN A 85 9.87 24.73 -8.46
N ASN A 86 10.15 23.77 -9.34
CA ASN A 86 10.10 22.33 -9.02
C ASN A 86 11.31 21.89 -8.17
N TRP A 87 12.47 22.51 -8.37
CA TRP A 87 13.67 22.20 -7.60
C TRP A 87 13.64 22.88 -6.23
N SER A 88 13.00 24.05 -6.11
CA SER A 88 12.82 24.74 -4.82
C SER A 88 11.87 23.99 -3.88
N LEU A 89 10.77 23.41 -4.39
CA LEU A 89 9.86 22.61 -3.57
C LEU A 89 10.47 21.28 -3.13
N LEU A 90 11.11 20.55 -4.06
CA LEU A 90 11.79 19.30 -3.73
C LEU A 90 12.93 19.53 -2.75
N SER A 91 13.75 20.55 -2.95
CA SER A 91 14.85 20.89 -2.03
C SER A 91 14.33 21.33 -0.66
N TRP A 92 13.23 22.10 -0.59
CA TRP A 92 12.56 22.43 0.67
C TRP A 92 12.03 21.19 1.40
N TYR A 93 11.38 20.28 0.68
CA TYR A 93 10.91 19.01 1.25
C TYR A 93 12.08 18.15 1.75
N MET A 94 13.17 18.07 0.98
CA MET A 94 14.39 17.38 1.40
C MET A 94 15.03 18.04 2.64
N ALA A 95 15.02 19.37 2.74
CA ALA A 95 15.49 20.10 3.91
C ALA A 95 14.63 19.82 5.15
N LEU A 96 13.30 19.75 5.00
CA LEU A 96 12.39 19.34 6.07
C LEU A 96 12.61 17.88 6.49
N LEU A 97 12.82 16.98 5.53
CA LEU A 97 13.15 15.57 5.82
C LEU A 97 14.46 15.43 6.60
N ALA A 98 15.45 16.27 6.32
CA ALA A 98 16.72 16.26 7.06
C ALA A 98 16.56 16.84 8.47
N LYS A 99 15.79 17.92 8.62
CA LYS A 99 15.62 18.64 9.90
C LYS A 99 14.64 17.93 10.85
N TYR A 100 13.54 17.41 10.33
CA TYR A 100 12.47 16.76 11.09
C TYR A 100 12.03 15.45 10.41
N PRO A 101 12.88 14.40 10.45
CA PRO A 101 12.68 13.20 9.65
C PRO A 101 11.44 12.39 10.02
N VAL A 102 11.04 12.39 11.29
CA VAL A 102 9.85 11.64 11.76
C VAL A 102 8.58 12.40 11.40
N SER A 103 8.47 13.66 11.82
CA SER A 103 7.28 14.49 11.59
C SER A 103 6.97 14.68 10.11
N THR A 104 7.99 14.89 9.28
CA THR A 104 7.81 15.05 7.82
C THR A 104 7.28 13.76 7.20
N LYS A 105 7.84 12.59 7.55
CA LYS A 105 7.36 11.29 7.05
C LYS A 105 5.96 10.95 7.57
N ALA A 106 5.67 11.26 8.83
CA ALA A 106 4.35 11.13 9.41
C ALA A 106 3.31 11.97 8.65
N LEU A 107 3.61 13.23 8.36
CA LEU A 107 2.73 14.11 7.61
C LEU A 107 2.55 13.65 6.16
N THR A 108 3.64 13.24 5.48
CA THR A 108 3.56 12.66 4.14
C THR A 108 2.67 11.42 4.15
N SER A 109 2.82 10.55 5.15
CA SER A 109 1.99 9.34 5.28
C SER A 109 0.52 9.67 5.52
N ALA A 110 0.22 10.68 6.34
CA ALA A 110 -1.15 11.15 6.57
C ALA A 110 -1.79 11.66 5.28
N LEU A 111 -1.04 12.42 4.48
CA LEU A 111 -1.53 12.92 3.19
C LEU A 111 -1.78 11.76 2.20
N LEU A 112 -0.88 10.79 2.13
CA LEU A 112 -1.04 9.62 1.27
C LEU A 112 -2.26 8.78 1.66
N THR A 113 -2.50 8.56 2.95
CA THR A 113 -3.66 7.81 3.43
C THR A 113 -4.96 8.59 3.22
N LEU A 114 -4.96 9.91 3.46
CA LEU A 114 -6.09 10.79 3.15
C LEU A 114 -6.48 10.72 1.67
N ILE A 115 -5.52 10.92 0.78
CA ILE A 115 -5.76 10.89 -0.68
C ILE A 115 -6.25 9.50 -1.10
N GLY A 116 -5.62 8.43 -0.60
CA GLY A 116 -6.02 7.07 -0.92
C GLY A 116 -7.44 6.73 -0.49
N ASP A 117 -7.83 7.15 0.72
CA ASP A 117 -9.20 6.91 1.22
C ASP A 117 -10.24 7.73 0.44
N LEU A 118 -9.97 9.01 0.15
CA LEU A 118 -10.86 9.84 -0.67
C LEU A 118 -11.05 9.26 -2.08
N ILE A 119 -9.98 8.81 -2.73
CA ILE A 119 -10.07 8.14 -4.03
C ILE A 119 -10.89 6.85 -3.91
N CYS A 120 -10.67 6.05 -2.86
CA CYS A 120 -11.46 4.84 -2.64
C CYS A 120 -12.95 5.16 -2.53
N GLN A 121 -13.33 6.11 -1.68
CA GLN A 121 -14.73 6.47 -1.47
C GLN A 121 -15.39 7.04 -2.73
N LEU A 122 -14.71 7.93 -3.44
CA LEU A 122 -15.27 8.64 -4.59
C LEU A 122 -15.28 7.79 -5.87
N VAL A 123 -14.22 7.03 -6.12
CA VAL A 123 -14.02 6.35 -7.42
C VAL A 123 -14.43 4.88 -7.36
N ILE A 124 -14.10 4.20 -6.25
CA ILE A 124 -14.30 2.75 -6.11
C ILE A 124 -15.66 2.47 -5.48
N ASP A 125 -15.91 3.00 -4.28
CA ASP A 125 -17.15 2.76 -3.54
C ASP A 125 -18.31 3.60 -4.09
N GLN A 126 -18.02 4.71 -4.79
CA GLN A 126 -18.98 5.67 -5.37
C GLN A 126 -20.10 6.05 -4.39
N VAL A 127 -19.71 6.32 -3.14
CA VAL A 127 -20.67 6.61 -2.08
C VAL A 127 -21.38 7.95 -2.33
N PRO A 128 -22.69 8.05 -2.03
CA PRO A 128 -23.45 9.30 -2.23
C PRO A 128 -22.98 10.44 -1.30
N SER A 129 -22.37 10.11 -0.18
CA SER A 129 -21.81 11.05 0.79
C SER A 129 -20.53 10.48 1.40
N LEU A 130 -19.51 11.33 1.55
CA LEU A 130 -18.23 10.93 2.15
C LEU A 130 -18.39 10.55 3.63
N ASP A 131 -17.83 9.41 4.00
CA ASP A 131 -17.62 9.03 5.39
C ASP A 131 -16.37 9.72 5.93
N TRP A 132 -16.60 10.87 6.57
CA TRP A 132 -15.55 11.67 7.19
C TRP A 132 -14.92 10.99 8.40
N LYS A 133 -15.66 10.14 9.13
CA LYS A 133 -15.11 9.41 10.29
C LYS A 133 -14.08 8.39 9.81
N ARG A 134 -14.42 7.60 8.79
CA ARG A 134 -13.50 6.69 8.10
C ARG A 134 -12.25 7.43 7.61
N THR A 135 -12.46 8.52 6.87
CA THR A 135 -11.36 9.34 6.31
C THR A 135 -10.42 9.84 7.40
N PHE A 136 -11.00 10.38 8.49
CA PHE A 136 -10.24 10.91 9.61
C PHE A 136 -9.42 9.82 10.32
N LEU A 137 -10.02 8.68 10.64
CA LEU A 137 -9.32 7.59 11.32
C LEU A 137 -8.21 6.99 10.46
N PHE A 138 -8.46 6.81 9.16
CA PHE A 138 -7.46 6.31 8.21
C PHE A 138 -6.28 7.30 8.05
N THR A 139 -6.58 8.60 8.01
CA THR A 139 -5.57 9.67 7.99
C THR A 139 -4.77 9.73 9.29
N LEU A 140 -5.43 9.62 10.44
CA LEU A 140 -4.81 9.62 11.76
C LEU A 140 -3.86 8.42 11.92
N LEU A 141 -4.25 7.24 11.45
CA LEU A 141 -3.36 6.08 11.42
C LEU A 141 -2.16 6.30 10.49
N GLY A 142 -2.34 6.96 9.34
CA GLY A 142 -1.23 7.41 8.51
C GLY A 142 -0.22 8.25 9.28
N LEU A 143 -0.72 9.23 10.04
CA LEU A 143 0.09 10.16 10.82
C LEU A 143 0.80 9.48 12.00
N VAL A 144 0.08 8.73 12.82
CA VAL A 144 0.55 8.28 14.14
C VAL A 144 1.16 6.88 14.10
N LEU A 145 0.65 6.01 13.21
CA LEU A 145 1.10 4.63 13.11
C LEU A 145 2.04 4.44 11.91
N VAL A 146 1.56 4.68 10.69
CA VAL A 146 2.27 4.30 9.46
C VAL A 146 3.61 5.03 9.32
N GLY A 147 3.61 6.36 9.35
CA GLY A 147 4.84 7.14 9.15
C GLY A 147 5.93 6.85 10.19
N PRO A 148 5.64 6.95 11.50
CA PRO A 148 6.62 6.63 12.55
C PRO A 148 7.10 5.18 12.51
N THR A 149 6.20 4.20 12.37
CA THR A 149 6.58 2.78 12.33
C THR A 149 7.49 2.48 11.14
N LEU A 150 7.19 2.99 9.93
CA LEU A 150 8.06 2.82 8.76
C LEU A 150 9.43 3.48 8.96
N HIS A 151 9.48 4.66 9.58
CA HIS A 151 10.75 5.33 9.86
C HIS A 151 11.67 4.46 10.73
N PHE A 152 11.15 3.97 11.86
CA PHE A 152 11.93 3.13 12.78
C PHE A 152 12.24 1.75 12.19
N TRP A 153 11.31 1.16 11.43
CA TRP A 153 11.55 -0.10 10.74
C TRP A 153 12.70 0.02 9.75
N TYR A 154 12.71 1.04 8.89
CA TYR A 154 13.81 1.22 7.94
C TYR A 154 15.13 1.57 8.62
N LEU A 155 15.10 2.30 9.76
CA LEU A 155 16.30 2.50 10.57
C LEU A 155 16.84 1.17 11.11
N TYR A 156 15.98 0.32 11.67
CA TYR A 156 16.33 -1.01 12.14
C TYR A 156 16.86 -1.90 11.02
N LEU A 157 16.17 -1.91 9.88
CA LEU A 157 16.52 -2.70 8.71
C LEU A 157 17.88 -2.29 8.13
N SER A 158 18.21 -1.00 8.17
CA SER A 158 19.52 -0.49 7.74
C SER A 158 20.66 -1.00 8.62
N ARG A 159 20.41 -1.23 9.92
CA ARG A 159 21.38 -1.81 10.87
C ARG A 159 21.47 -3.33 10.75
N LEU A 160 20.36 -4.00 10.48
CA LEU A 160 20.30 -5.46 10.33
C LEU A 160 20.96 -5.93 9.04
N VAL A 161 20.73 -5.22 7.94
CA VAL A 161 21.30 -5.55 6.63
C VAL A 161 22.42 -4.57 6.29
N THR A 162 23.65 -4.99 6.57
CA THR A 162 24.89 -4.23 6.30
C THR A 162 25.47 -4.48 4.91
N LEU A 163 24.94 -5.47 4.18
CA LEU A 163 25.37 -5.80 2.82
C LEU A 163 25.19 -4.58 1.88
N PRO A 164 26.23 -4.19 1.12
CA PRO A 164 26.11 -3.11 0.15
C PRO A 164 25.46 -3.57 -1.16
N GLY A 165 25.06 -2.60 -1.98
CA GLY A 165 24.62 -2.83 -3.35
C GLY A 165 23.30 -3.60 -3.47
N ALA A 166 23.11 -4.23 -4.63
CA ALA A 166 21.87 -4.89 -5.01
C ALA A 166 21.48 -6.04 -4.08
N SER A 167 22.45 -6.84 -3.61
CA SER A 167 22.20 -7.96 -2.70
C SER A 167 21.64 -7.47 -1.35
N GLY A 168 22.17 -6.36 -0.82
CA GLY A 168 21.64 -5.74 0.38
C GLY A 168 20.22 -5.20 0.18
N ALA A 169 19.98 -4.48 -0.93
CA ALA A 169 18.65 -3.98 -1.27
C ALA A 169 17.62 -5.10 -1.41
N PHE A 170 18.00 -6.21 -2.06
CA PHE A 170 17.15 -7.38 -2.20
C PHE A 170 16.82 -8.03 -0.85
N LEU A 171 17.80 -8.22 0.03
CA LEU A 171 17.56 -8.77 1.37
C LEU A 171 16.65 -7.86 2.22
N ARG A 172 16.86 -6.55 2.15
CA ARG A 172 15.97 -5.57 2.80
C ARG A 172 14.54 -5.69 2.30
N LEU A 173 14.35 -5.80 0.98
CA LEU A 173 13.04 -5.99 0.37
C LEU A 173 12.38 -7.30 0.84
N LEU A 174 13.13 -8.40 0.93
CA LEU A 174 12.60 -9.67 1.42
C LEU A 174 12.12 -9.56 2.87
N LEU A 175 12.93 -8.97 3.75
CA LEU A 175 12.54 -8.78 5.15
C LEU A 175 11.32 -7.86 5.28
N ASP A 176 11.28 -6.79 4.49
CA ASP A 176 10.16 -5.86 4.46
C ASP A 176 8.86 -6.55 4.03
N GLN A 177 8.91 -7.31 2.93
CA GLN A 177 7.72 -7.91 2.34
C GLN A 177 7.26 -9.18 3.07
N PHE A 178 8.17 -10.00 3.59
CA PHE A 178 7.81 -11.30 4.17
C PHE A 178 7.74 -11.33 5.69
N LEU A 179 8.32 -10.34 6.39
CA LEU A 179 8.21 -10.25 7.85
C LEU A 179 7.39 -9.03 8.26
N PHE A 180 7.81 -7.85 7.85
CA PHE A 180 7.20 -6.61 8.34
C PHE A 180 5.81 -6.39 7.77
N SER A 181 5.64 -6.47 6.45
CA SER A 181 4.36 -6.19 5.79
C SER A 181 3.19 -7.04 6.32
N PRO A 182 3.30 -8.38 6.49
CA PRO A 182 2.20 -9.17 7.03
C PRO A 182 1.81 -8.80 8.45
N ILE A 183 2.80 -8.55 9.32
CA ILE A 183 2.56 -8.12 10.70
C ILE A 183 1.92 -6.73 10.71
N PHE A 184 2.48 -5.81 9.94
CA PHE A 184 2.03 -4.42 9.87
C PHE A 184 0.61 -4.29 9.33
N ILE A 185 0.26 -5.00 8.26
CA ILE A 185 -1.10 -5.03 7.71
C ILE A 185 -2.08 -5.57 8.74
N GLY A 186 -1.71 -6.62 9.48
CA GLY A 186 -2.54 -7.17 10.56
C GLY A 186 -2.79 -6.16 11.67
N VAL A 187 -1.73 -5.52 12.17
CA VAL A 187 -1.85 -4.45 13.18
C VAL A 187 -2.73 -3.31 12.66
N PHE A 188 -2.50 -2.84 11.44
CA PHE A 188 -3.26 -1.75 10.85
C PHE A 188 -4.76 -2.07 10.77
N LEU A 189 -5.14 -3.23 10.22
CA LEU A 189 -6.53 -3.63 10.11
C LEU A 189 -7.20 -3.78 11.48
N ALA A 190 -6.53 -4.41 12.44
CA ALA A 190 -7.06 -4.59 13.79
C ALA A 190 -7.25 -3.26 14.52
N THR A 191 -6.25 -2.37 14.44
CA THR A 191 -6.30 -1.04 15.07
C THR A 191 -7.39 -0.19 14.43
N LEU A 192 -7.51 -0.17 13.11
CA LEU A 192 -8.54 0.61 12.42
C LEU A 192 -9.94 0.19 12.84
N VAL A 193 -10.27 -1.11 12.77
CA VAL A 193 -11.58 -1.64 13.18
C VAL A 193 -11.89 -1.33 14.65
N THR A 194 -10.86 -1.39 15.51
CA THR A 194 -10.99 -1.04 16.93
C THR A 194 -11.31 0.45 17.11
N LEU A 195 -10.58 1.33 16.44
CA LEU A 195 -10.78 2.79 16.50
C LEU A 195 -12.11 3.24 15.89
N GLU A 196 -12.64 2.50 14.92
CA GLU A 196 -13.98 2.75 14.39
C GLU A 196 -15.10 2.45 15.39
N GLY A 197 -14.77 1.81 16.53
CA GLY A 197 -15.72 1.42 17.57
C GLY A 197 -16.26 0.01 17.40
N ARG A 198 -15.57 -0.84 16.64
CA ARG A 198 -15.98 -2.23 16.34
C ARG A 198 -14.96 -3.28 16.82
N PRO A 199 -14.43 -3.21 18.06
CA PRO A 199 -13.33 -4.07 18.52
C PRO A 199 -13.61 -5.57 18.43
N SER A 200 -14.87 -5.99 18.64
CA SER A 200 -15.28 -7.40 18.51
C SER A 200 -15.12 -7.96 17.09
N LEU A 201 -15.07 -7.08 16.09
CA LEU A 201 -14.90 -7.43 14.68
C LEU A 201 -13.44 -7.44 14.22
N ALA A 202 -12.48 -7.07 15.07
CA ALA A 202 -11.07 -7.03 14.68
C ALA A 202 -10.54 -8.41 14.26
N ILE A 203 -10.80 -9.46 15.06
CA ILE A 203 -10.39 -10.83 14.74
C ILE A 203 -11.13 -11.38 13.50
N PRO A 204 -12.47 -11.29 13.40
CA PRO A 204 -13.19 -11.66 12.17
C PRO A 204 -12.66 -10.95 10.92
N LYS A 205 -12.37 -9.65 11.01
CA LYS A 205 -11.82 -8.88 9.90
C LYS A 205 -10.47 -9.43 9.44
N LEU A 206 -9.58 -9.72 10.39
CA LEU A 206 -8.29 -10.32 10.08
C LEU A 206 -8.45 -11.70 9.43
N GLN A 207 -9.30 -12.55 9.97
CA GLN A 207 -9.53 -13.89 9.41
C GLN A 207 -10.03 -13.84 7.96
N GLN A 208 -10.87 -12.84 7.63
CA GLN A 208 -11.41 -12.69 6.28
C GLN A 208 -10.44 -12.02 5.31
N GLU A 209 -9.83 -10.90 5.72
CA GLU A 209 -9.18 -9.98 4.78
C GLU A 209 -7.66 -9.94 4.90
N TRP A 210 -7.06 -10.40 6.00
CA TRP A 210 -5.61 -10.26 6.21
C TRP A 210 -4.79 -10.92 5.09
N PHE A 211 -5.11 -12.17 4.76
CA PHE A 211 -4.36 -12.87 3.70
C PHE A 211 -4.56 -12.22 2.33
N SER A 212 -5.78 -11.78 2.03
CA SER A 212 -6.09 -11.04 0.80
C SER A 212 -5.32 -9.72 0.72
N ALA A 213 -5.23 -8.98 1.83
CA ALA A 213 -4.47 -7.74 1.95
C ALA A 213 -2.96 -7.97 1.75
N VAL A 214 -2.39 -8.99 2.39
CA VAL A 214 -0.97 -9.34 2.23
C VAL A 214 -0.66 -9.75 0.78
N LEU A 215 -1.51 -10.56 0.18
CA LEU A 215 -1.34 -10.96 -1.20
C LEU A 215 -1.47 -9.78 -2.17
N ALA A 216 -2.42 -8.87 -1.94
CA ALA A 216 -2.55 -7.64 -2.71
C ALA A 216 -1.30 -6.75 -2.56
N ASN A 217 -0.75 -6.63 -1.35
CA ASN A 217 0.48 -5.92 -1.09
C ASN A 217 1.63 -6.50 -1.92
N TRP A 218 1.81 -7.83 -1.90
CA TRP A 218 2.87 -8.48 -2.67
C TRP A 218 2.70 -8.31 -4.18
N LYS A 219 1.48 -8.47 -4.68
CA LYS A 219 1.16 -8.29 -6.10
C LYS A 219 1.45 -6.87 -6.60
N LEU A 220 1.31 -5.87 -5.73
CA LEU A 220 1.62 -4.49 -6.08
C LEU A 220 3.12 -4.19 -5.93
N TRP A 221 3.68 -4.45 -4.76
CA TRP A 221 5.00 -3.95 -4.40
C TRP A 221 6.15 -4.78 -4.95
N ILE A 222 6.02 -6.12 -5.08
CA ILE A 222 7.13 -6.95 -5.58
C ILE A 222 7.45 -6.62 -7.05
N PRO A 223 6.47 -6.61 -7.98
CA PRO A 223 6.75 -6.24 -9.36
C PRO A 223 7.21 -4.79 -9.48
N PHE A 224 6.57 -3.88 -8.74
CA PHE A 224 6.96 -2.46 -8.75
C PHE A 224 8.41 -2.29 -8.31
N GLN A 225 8.82 -2.90 -7.19
CA GLN A 225 10.19 -2.72 -6.68
C GLN A 225 11.23 -3.32 -7.60
N PHE A 226 10.92 -4.43 -8.27
CA PHE A 226 11.78 -4.96 -9.31
C PHE A 226 11.99 -3.95 -10.45
N LEU A 227 10.92 -3.34 -10.96
CA LEU A 227 11.02 -2.32 -12.02
C LEU A 227 11.72 -1.05 -11.52
N ASN A 228 11.42 -0.63 -10.29
CA ASN A 228 11.99 0.55 -9.65
C ASN A 228 13.52 0.43 -9.55
N PHE A 229 14.03 -0.70 -9.05
CA PHE A 229 15.48 -0.94 -8.97
C PHE A 229 16.15 -1.15 -10.33
N ARG A 230 15.41 -1.67 -11.33
CA ARG A 230 15.98 -1.94 -12.65
C ARG A 230 16.07 -0.71 -13.55
N PHE A 231 15.08 0.17 -13.50
CA PHE A 231 14.89 1.25 -14.47
C PHE A 231 14.91 2.66 -13.88
N VAL A 232 14.56 2.83 -12.59
CA VAL A 232 14.45 4.16 -11.99
C VAL A 232 15.78 4.54 -11.32
N PRO A 233 16.38 5.69 -11.67
CA PRO A 233 17.59 6.18 -11.01
C PRO A 233 17.38 6.33 -9.51
N GLN A 234 18.41 6.03 -8.72
CA GLN A 234 18.31 5.90 -7.25
C GLN A 234 17.66 7.11 -6.56
N GLN A 235 17.96 8.33 -7.02
CA GLN A 235 17.39 9.57 -6.48
C GLN A 235 15.86 9.72 -6.67
N PHE A 236 15.27 9.04 -7.68
CA PHE A 236 13.84 9.12 -7.99
C PHE A 236 13.03 7.92 -7.48
N GLN A 237 13.69 6.88 -6.95
CA GLN A 237 13.02 5.66 -6.51
C GLN A 237 12.00 5.91 -5.39
N VAL A 238 12.30 6.84 -4.47
CA VAL A 238 11.39 7.24 -3.38
C VAL A 238 10.17 7.98 -3.93
N LEU A 239 10.38 8.86 -4.91
CA LEU A 239 9.29 9.59 -5.54
C LEU A 239 8.35 8.64 -6.28
N ALA A 240 8.90 7.70 -7.07
CA ALA A 240 8.12 6.65 -7.73
C ALA A 240 7.35 5.79 -6.72
N ALA A 241 7.98 5.42 -5.61
CA ALA A 241 7.34 4.64 -4.55
C ALA A 241 6.16 5.38 -3.90
N ASN A 242 6.25 6.70 -3.71
CA ASN A 242 5.12 7.48 -3.16
C ASN A 242 3.91 7.49 -4.10
N PHE A 243 4.09 7.48 -5.43
CA PHE A 243 2.96 7.35 -6.36
C PHE A 243 2.26 6.00 -6.23
N ILE A 244 3.03 4.92 -6.14
CA ILE A 244 2.49 3.58 -5.91
C ILE A 244 1.87 3.46 -4.51
N ALA A 245 2.40 4.19 -3.52
CA ALA A 245 1.83 4.24 -2.18
C ALA A 245 0.40 4.82 -2.19
N VAL A 246 0.07 5.78 -3.07
CA VAL A 246 -1.32 6.24 -3.23
C VAL A 246 -2.21 5.08 -3.67
N VAL A 247 -1.80 4.33 -4.70
CA VAL A 247 -2.55 3.15 -5.19
C VAL A 247 -2.71 2.11 -4.09
N TRP A 248 -1.65 1.84 -3.33
CA TRP A 248 -1.70 0.94 -2.18
C TRP A 248 -2.70 1.42 -1.12
N ASN A 249 -2.71 2.71 -0.78
CA ASN A 249 -3.65 3.25 0.21
C ASN A 249 -5.10 3.18 -0.26
N VAL A 250 -5.38 3.32 -1.58
CA VAL A 250 -6.71 3.05 -2.14
C VAL A 250 -7.11 1.59 -1.91
N VAL A 251 -6.24 0.65 -2.29
CA VAL A 251 -6.48 -0.80 -2.12
C VAL A 251 -6.66 -1.16 -0.65
N LEU A 252 -5.80 -0.63 0.22
CA LEU A 252 -5.85 -0.90 1.65
C LEU A 252 -7.13 -0.32 2.28
N SER A 253 -7.53 0.89 1.89
CA SER A 253 -8.81 1.47 2.32
C SER A 253 -9.99 0.61 1.86
N PHE A 254 -10.01 0.16 0.60
CA PHE A 254 -11.05 -0.73 0.10
C PHE A 254 -11.14 -2.03 0.90
N ILE A 255 -10.01 -2.71 1.10
CA ILE A 255 -9.96 -3.97 1.86
C ILE A 255 -10.36 -3.74 3.32
N ALA A 256 -9.89 -2.66 3.94
CA ALA A 256 -10.21 -2.33 5.32
C ALA A 256 -11.70 -2.10 5.56
N HIS A 257 -12.43 -1.53 4.59
CA HIS A 257 -13.84 -1.18 4.77
C HIS A 257 -14.82 -2.11 4.06
N LYS A 258 -14.32 -3.17 3.40
CA LYS A 258 -15.15 -4.29 2.95
C LYS A 258 -15.99 -4.88 4.09
N GLU A 259 -17.23 -5.22 3.79
CA GLU A 259 -18.12 -5.86 4.76
C GLU A 259 -17.59 -7.22 5.21
N ILE A 260 -17.79 -7.52 6.50
CA ILE A 260 -17.45 -8.82 7.08
C ILE A 260 -18.61 -9.75 6.78
N LEU A 261 -18.38 -10.75 5.95
CA LEU A 261 -19.39 -11.74 5.61
C LEU A 261 -19.41 -12.83 6.69
N PRO A 262 -20.58 -13.27 7.16
CA PRO A 262 -20.66 -14.42 8.04
C PRO A 262 -20.06 -15.65 7.33
N ARG A 263 -19.27 -16.43 8.07
CA ARG A 263 -18.74 -17.70 7.59
C ARG A 263 -19.92 -18.54 7.10
N LYS A 264 -19.93 -18.90 5.82
CA LYS A 264 -20.86 -19.93 5.34
C LYS A 264 -20.47 -21.22 6.04
N ASP A 265 -21.22 -21.59 7.06
CA ASP A 265 -21.17 -22.93 7.62
C ASP A 265 -21.62 -23.85 6.50
N ASN A 266 -20.67 -24.51 5.85
CA ASN A 266 -20.98 -25.55 4.88
C ASN A 266 -21.44 -26.78 5.69
N PRO A 267 -22.67 -27.28 5.47
CA PRO A 267 -23.19 -28.44 6.18
C PRO A 267 -22.37 -29.71 5.89
#